data_AF-A0A7S2CWK6-F1
#
_entry.id   AF-A0A7S2CWK6-F1
#
_cell.length_a   1.000
_cell.length_b   1.000
_cell.length_c   1.000
_cell.angle_alpha   90.00
_cell.angle_beta   90.00
_cell.angle_gamma   90.00
#
_symmetry.space_group_name_H-M   'P 1'
#
loop_
_entity.id
_entity.type
_entity.pdbx_description
1 polymer ?
#
loop_
_entity_poly.entity_id
_entity_poly.type
_entity_poly.pdbx_seq_one_letter_code
_entity_poly.pdbx_strand_id
1 'polypeptide(L)'
;RIWVKHEGQEFTEDTPMQFSVNLKKAEDSPLGLLIDQNDGRTLCVRKVEASSVIDTYNKSAAPEKQIRPRDFIVIVNGESESSADMITALKSNNLELTIKRPMEVAIGIAPTLAKVYHGIEFHSEMTMDW
;
A
#
# COMPACT_ATOMS: atom_id res chain seq x y z
N ARG A 1 11.68 14.89 5.38
CA ARG A 1 11.47 16.19 4.71
C ARG A 1 10.04 16.17 4.18
N ILE A 2 9.16 17.03 4.69
CA ILE A 2 7.72 17.06 4.34
C ILE A 2 7.46 18.38 3.60
N TRP A 3 6.65 18.34 2.55
CA TRP A 3 6.21 19.51 1.80
C TRP A 3 4.77 19.85 2.17
N VAL A 4 4.50 21.13 2.45
CA VAL A 4 3.20 21.68 2.83
C VAL A 4 2.64 22.46 1.63
N LYS A 5 1.37 22.27 1.28
CA LYS A 5 0.61 23.17 0.38
C LYS A 5 -0.58 23.76 1.14
N HIS A 6 -0.79 25.07 0.96
CA HIS A 6 -1.85 25.85 1.60
C HIS A 6 -3.19 25.73 0.86
N GLU A 7 -4.25 25.92 1.66
CA GLU A 7 -5.71 25.75 1.48
C GLU A 7 -6.34 26.02 0.10
N GLY A 8 -7.37 25.22 -0.22
CA GLY A 8 -8.34 25.52 -1.29
C GLY A 8 -8.86 24.33 -2.09
N GLN A 9 -8.47 23.08 -1.79
CA GLN A 9 -8.86 21.93 -2.60
C GLN A 9 -9.93 21.10 -1.89
N GLU A 10 -11.12 21.02 -2.48
CA GLU A 10 -12.17 20.08 -2.08
C GLU A 10 -11.60 18.65 -2.12
N PHE A 11 -11.72 17.91 -1.02
CA PHE A 11 -11.45 16.48 -1.01
C PHE A 11 -12.57 15.81 -1.79
N THR A 12 -12.34 15.53 -3.07
CA THR A 12 -13.19 14.58 -3.80
C THR A 12 -13.05 13.24 -3.10
N GLU A 13 -14.16 12.57 -2.78
CA GLU A 13 -14.19 11.19 -2.28
C GLU A 13 -13.59 10.26 -3.34
N ASP A 14 -12.27 10.23 -3.43
CA ASP A 14 -11.54 9.44 -4.39
C ASP A 14 -11.57 7.99 -3.89
N THR A 15 -12.56 7.23 -4.33
CA THR A 15 -12.72 5.82 -3.93
C THR A 15 -11.38 5.10 -4.09
N PRO A 16 -10.85 4.42 -3.04
CA PRO A 16 -9.52 3.81 -3.11
C PRO A 16 -9.44 2.90 -4.34
N MET A 17 -8.49 3.21 -5.23
CA MET A 17 -8.39 2.56 -6.52
C MET A 17 -8.12 1.07 -6.35
N GLN A 18 -9.06 0.24 -6.81
CA GLN A 18 -8.95 -1.22 -6.79
C GLN A 18 -8.80 -1.77 -8.21
N PHE A 19 -7.92 -2.75 -8.39
CA PHE A 19 -7.70 -3.38 -9.67
C PHE A 19 -7.26 -4.83 -9.57
N SER A 20 -7.64 -5.62 -10.57
CA SER A 20 -7.25 -7.03 -10.67
C SER A 20 -6.06 -7.21 -11.61
N VAL A 21 -5.21 -8.18 -11.29
CA VAL A 21 -4.03 -8.57 -12.05
C VAL A 21 -4.01 -10.08 -12.22
N ASN A 22 -3.84 -10.55 -13.44
CA ASN A 22 -3.70 -11.96 -13.77
C ASN A 22 -2.26 -12.25 -14.18
N LEU A 23 -1.62 -13.20 -13.50
CA LEU A 23 -0.21 -13.56 -13.71
C LEU A 23 -0.07 -15.07 -13.90
N LYS A 24 0.87 -15.43 -14.78
CA LYS A 24 1.34 -16.80 -14.92
C LYS A 24 2.82 -16.86 -14.55
N LYS A 25 3.12 -17.63 -13.50
CA LYS A 25 4.46 -17.89 -12.98
C LYS A 25 5.00 -19.15 -13.65
N ALA A 26 6.24 -19.12 -14.12
CA ALA A 26 6.95 -20.35 -14.44
C ALA A 26 7.28 -21.12 -13.15
N GLU A 27 7.52 -22.42 -13.28
CA GLU A 27 7.94 -23.25 -12.16
C GLU A 27 9.20 -22.66 -11.51
N ASP A 28 9.23 -22.65 -10.18
CA ASP A 28 10.31 -22.08 -9.34
C ASP A 28 10.66 -20.60 -9.55
N SER A 29 9.92 -19.87 -10.38
CA SER A 29 10.16 -18.43 -10.55
C SER A 29 9.64 -17.64 -9.35
N PRO A 30 10.45 -16.78 -8.72
CA PRO A 30 10.00 -15.99 -7.57
C PRO A 30 8.97 -14.94 -8.02
N LEU A 31 7.89 -14.79 -7.25
CA LEU A 31 6.93 -13.71 -7.46
C LEU A 31 7.59 -12.33 -7.30
N GLY A 32 8.54 -12.24 -6.36
CA GLY A 32 9.34 -11.04 -6.09
C GLY A 32 8.61 -9.97 -5.32
N LEU A 33 7.79 -10.36 -4.35
CA LEU A 33 7.17 -9.45 -3.40
C LEU A 33 7.72 -9.70 -2.00
N LEU A 34 8.19 -8.64 -1.36
CA LEU A 34 8.30 -8.61 0.09
C LEU A 34 6.97 -8.10 0.63
N ILE A 35 6.29 -8.93 1.43
CA ILE A 35 4.96 -8.63 1.97
C ILE A 35 4.97 -8.58 3.50
N ASP A 36 4.10 -7.75 4.03
CA ASP A 36 3.76 -7.69 5.45
C ASP A 36 2.33 -8.17 5.64
N GLN A 37 2.14 -9.09 6.58
CA GLN A 37 0.87 -9.80 6.84
C GLN A 37 0.31 -9.53 8.24
N ASN A 38 0.80 -8.47 8.90
CA ASN A 38 0.64 -8.28 10.34
C ASN A 38 -0.80 -7.94 10.78
N ASP A 39 -1.66 -7.51 9.85
CA ASP A 39 -3.07 -7.24 10.12
C ASP A 39 -3.95 -8.51 10.09
N GLY A 40 -3.39 -9.66 9.68
CA GLY A 40 -4.06 -10.95 9.57
C GLY A 40 -5.06 -11.07 8.41
N ARG A 41 -5.26 -10.02 7.62
CA ARG A 41 -6.34 -9.94 6.62
C ARG A 41 -5.89 -9.49 5.24
N THR A 42 -4.81 -8.73 5.13
CA THR A 42 -4.29 -8.23 3.86
C THR A 42 -2.79 -8.51 3.76
N LEU A 43 -2.24 -8.42 2.55
CA LEU A 43 -0.80 -8.49 2.33
C LEU A 43 -0.32 -7.14 1.82
N CYS A 44 0.35 -6.38 2.69
CA CYS A 44 0.91 -5.08 2.35
C CYS A 44 2.23 -5.27 1.59
N VAL A 45 2.33 -4.72 0.39
CA VAL A 45 3.55 -4.78 -0.42
C VAL A 45 4.60 -3.84 0.18
N ARG A 46 5.67 -4.40 0.74
CA ARG A 46 6.83 -3.63 1.24
C ARG A 46 7.81 -3.30 0.14
N LYS A 47 8.03 -4.24 -0.78
CA LYS A 47 9.00 -4.10 -1.88
C LYS A 47 8.63 -5.00 -3.05
N VAL A 48 8.93 -4.52 -4.26
CA VAL A 48 8.97 -5.33 -5.47
C VAL A 48 10.43 -5.59 -5.81
N GLU A 49 10.81 -6.85 -5.90
CA GLU A 49 12.17 -7.26 -6.26
C GLU A 49 12.40 -7.12 -7.77
N ALA A 50 13.58 -6.62 -8.14
CA ALA A 50 13.96 -6.47 -9.54
C ALA A 50 14.06 -7.83 -10.25
N SER A 51 13.77 -7.85 -11.54
CA SER A 51 13.83 -9.06 -12.39
C SER A 51 12.89 -10.19 -11.95
N SER A 52 11.87 -9.87 -11.16
CA SER A 52 10.83 -10.80 -10.74
C SER A 52 9.65 -10.84 -11.70
N VAL A 53 8.71 -11.75 -11.44
CA VAL A 53 7.45 -11.83 -12.20
C VAL A 53 6.66 -10.51 -12.09
N ILE A 54 6.60 -9.92 -10.89
CA ILE A 54 5.89 -8.66 -10.68
C ILE A 54 6.62 -7.48 -11.34
N ASP A 55 7.95 -7.42 -11.28
CA ASP A 55 8.72 -6.39 -11.98
C ASP A 55 8.51 -6.48 -13.51
N THR A 56 8.50 -7.70 -14.06
CA THR A 56 8.22 -7.94 -15.47
C THR A 56 6.80 -7.49 -15.85
N TYR A 57 5.81 -7.81 -15.02
CA TYR A 57 4.45 -7.33 -15.19
C TYR A 57 4.40 -5.79 -15.21
N ASN A 58 4.98 -5.15 -14.19
CA ASN A 58 4.96 -3.69 -14.01
C ASN A 58 5.57 -2.93 -15.20
N LYS A 59 6.60 -3.48 -15.84
CA LYS A 59 7.25 -2.89 -17.03
C LYS A 59 6.33 -2.78 -18.24
N SER A 60 5.30 -3.62 -18.31
CA SER A 60 4.32 -3.65 -19.40
C SER A 60 2.96 -3.07 -19.01
N ALA A 61 2.68 -2.95 -17.72
CA ALA A 61 1.41 -2.44 -17.20
C ALA A 61 1.32 -0.92 -17.30
N ALA A 62 0.10 -0.42 -17.53
CA ALA A 62 -0.20 1.00 -17.40
C ALA A 62 0.13 1.50 -15.97
N PRO A 63 0.59 2.74 -15.78
CA PRO A 63 1.05 3.24 -14.48
C PRO A 63 0.06 3.02 -13.34
N GLU A 64 -1.23 3.16 -13.61
CA GLU A 64 -2.30 2.99 -12.64
C GLU A 64 -2.45 1.52 -12.20
N LYS A 65 -2.16 0.55 -13.08
CA LYS A 65 -2.22 -0.91 -12.81
C LYS A 65 -0.91 -1.51 -12.30
N GLN A 66 0.16 -0.72 -12.17
CA GLN A 66 1.41 -1.21 -11.60
C GLN A 66 1.23 -1.51 -10.11
N ILE A 67 1.78 -2.63 -9.66
CA ILE A 67 1.86 -3.05 -8.25
C ILE A 67 3.08 -2.38 -7.64
N ARG A 68 2.89 -1.62 -6.57
CA ARG A 68 3.93 -0.77 -5.97
C ARG A 68 4.01 -0.97 -4.46
N PRO A 69 5.13 -0.57 -3.82
CA PRO A 69 5.18 -0.49 -2.37
C PRO A 69 3.99 0.31 -1.80
N ARG A 70 3.45 -0.15 -0.68
CA ARG A 70 2.24 0.34 0.02
C ARG A 70 0.91 -0.04 -0.62
N ASP A 71 0.88 -0.69 -1.78
CA ASP A 71 -0.34 -1.33 -2.25
C ASP A 71 -0.69 -2.54 -1.35
N PHE A 72 -1.98 -2.83 -1.22
CA PHE A 72 -2.47 -3.98 -0.47
C PHE A 72 -3.01 -5.04 -1.43
N ILE A 73 -2.55 -6.28 -1.28
CA ILE A 73 -3.22 -7.43 -1.90
C ILE A 73 -4.35 -7.83 -0.95
N VAL A 74 -5.57 -7.76 -1.46
CA VAL A 74 -6.80 -7.99 -0.68
C VAL A 74 -7.52 -9.26 -1.10
N ILE A 75 -7.22 -9.81 -2.29
CA ILE A 75 -7.70 -11.12 -2.72
C ILE A 75 -6.60 -11.84 -3.49
N VAL A 76 -6.40 -13.13 -3.23
CA VAL A 76 -5.51 -14.03 -3.99
C VAL A 76 -6.29 -15.28 -4.37
N ASN A 77 -6.57 -15.49 -5.66
CA ASN A 77 -7.32 -16.66 -6.16
C ASN A 77 -8.66 -16.90 -5.42
N GLY A 78 -9.37 -15.83 -5.05
CA GLY A 78 -10.60 -15.88 -4.28
C GLY A 78 -10.44 -15.82 -2.75
N GLU A 79 -9.25 -16.07 -2.22
CA GLU A 79 -8.96 -15.97 -0.78
C GLU A 79 -8.82 -14.50 -0.34
N SER A 80 -9.49 -14.07 0.73
CA SER A 80 -9.54 -12.66 1.15
C SER A 80 -9.67 -12.40 2.67
N GLU A 81 -10.04 -13.40 3.46
CA GLU A 81 -10.33 -13.22 4.90
C GLU A 81 -9.12 -13.53 5.81
N SER A 82 -8.12 -14.21 5.28
CA SER A 82 -6.98 -14.75 6.04
C SER A 82 -5.68 -14.52 5.28
N SER A 83 -4.76 -13.75 5.87
CA SER A 83 -3.45 -13.52 5.27
C SER A 83 -2.64 -14.80 5.10
N ALA A 84 -2.83 -15.79 5.98
CA ALA A 84 -2.19 -17.10 5.89
C ALA A 84 -2.67 -17.91 4.68
N ASP A 85 -3.97 -17.89 4.41
CA ASP A 85 -4.56 -18.60 3.27
C ASP A 85 -4.18 -17.92 1.96
N MET A 86 -4.18 -16.58 1.93
CA MET A 86 -3.65 -15.83 0.78
C MET A 86 -2.18 -16.13 0.49
N ILE A 87 -1.32 -16.25 1.52
CA ILE A 87 0.09 -16.63 1.33
C ILE A 87 0.22 -18.04 0.77
N THR A 88 -0.64 -18.95 1.20
CA THR A 88 -0.69 -20.30 0.64
C THR A 88 -1.11 -20.25 -0.84
N ALA A 89 -2.12 -19.44 -1.17
CA ALA A 89 -2.59 -19.25 -2.54
C ALA A 89 -1.54 -18.60 -3.46
N LEU A 90 -0.67 -17.71 -2.94
CA LEU A 90 0.45 -17.11 -3.68
C LEU A 90 1.47 -18.14 -4.20
N LYS A 91 1.48 -19.37 -3.66
CA LYS A 91 2.37 -20.44 -4.12
C LYS A 91 1.95 -21.01 -5.48
N SER A 92 0.70 -20.78 -5.91
CA SER A 92 0.19 -21.20 -7.22
C SER A 92 1.02 -20.62 -8.39
N ASN A 93 0.93 -21.27 -9.55
CA ASN A 93 1.51 -20.79 -10.79
C ASN A 93 0.56 -19.88 -11.58
N ASN A 94 -0.75 -19.99 -11.33
CA ASN A 94 -1.74 -19.08 -11.88
C ASN A 94 -2.28 -18.22 -10.73
N LEU A 95 -2.12 -16.91 -10.85
CA LEU A 95 -2.48 -15.96 -9.81
C LEU A 95 -3.46 -14.93 -10.37
N GLU A 96 -4.61 -14.84 -9.72
CA GLU A 96 -5.53 -13.71 -9.80
C GLU A 96 -5.38 -12.91 -8.50
N LEU A 97 -4.82 -11.70 -8.63
CA LEU A 97 -4.58 -10.80 -7.51
C LEU A 97 -5.55 -9.63 -7.59
N THR A 98 -6.17 -9.28 -6.48
CA THR A 98 -6.89 -8.01 -6.35
C THR A 98 -6.08 -7.08 -5.47
N ILE A 99 -5.74 -5.92 -6.03
CA ILE A 99 -4.89 -4.90 -5.44
C ILE A 99 -5.75 -3.71 -5.05
N LYS A 100 -5.57 -3.20 -3.84
CA LYS A 100 -6.19 -1.98 -3.33
C LYS A 100 -5.11 -0.97 -2.99
N ARG A 101 -5.16 0.20 -3.64
CA ARG A 101 -4.26 1.32 -3.36
C ARG A 101 -4.81 2.14 -2.19
N PRO A 102 -4.01 2.43 -1.15
CA PRO A 102 -4.45 3.32 -0.08
C PRO A 102 -4.62 4.74 -0.61
N MET A 103 -5.62 5.46 -0.11
CA MET A 103 -5.74 6.90 -0.32
C MET A 103 -4.68 7.62 0.51
N GLU A 104 -3.99 8.58 -0.10
CA GLU A 104 -3.12 9.50 0.64
C GLU A 104 -3.92 10.76 0.98
N VAL A 105 -4.22 10.95 2.27
CA VAL A 105 -4.87 12.16 2.77
C VAL A 105 -3.79 13.09 3.32
N ALA A 106 -3.70 14.30 2.78
CA ALA A 106 -2.85 15.35 3.33
C ALA A 106 -3.68 16.19 4.32
N ILE A 107 -3.32 16.15 5.61
CA ILE A 107 -3.96 17.00 6.63
C ILE A 107 -3.04 18.19 6.91
N GLY A 108 -3.52 19.40 6.61
CA GLY A 108 -2.86 20.64 7.03
C GLY A 108 -3.22 20.96 8.47
N ILE A 109 -2.26 20.90 9.38
CA ILE A 109 -2.42 21.37 10.76
C ILE A 109 -2.01 22.84 10.83
N ALA A 110 -3.00 23.74 10.89
CA ALA A 110 -2.78 25.13 11.29
C ALA A 110 -2.77 25.20 12.82
N PRO A 111 -1.78 25.84 13.47
CA PRO A 111 -1.83 26.11 14.90
C PRO A 111 -2.89 27.19 15.16
N THR A 112 -4.16 26.79 15.21
CA THR A 112 -5.19 27.65 15.80
C THR A 112 -4.98 27.61 17.31
N LEU A 113 -4.72 28.78 17.89
CA LEU A 113 -4.68 28.99 19.33
C LEU A 113 -6.05 28.70 19.95
N ALA A 114 -6.41 27.42 20.09
CA ALA A 114 -7.41 26.90 21.01
C ALA A 114 -7.45 25.37 20.90
N LYS A 115 -6.99 24.72 21.98
CA LYS A 115 -7.33 23.36 22.45
C LYS A 115 -8.41 22.63 21.63
N VAL A 116 -8.00 21.59 20.90
CA VAL A 116 -8.34 20.16 21.06
C VAL A 116 -7.91 19.45 19.79
N TYR A 117 -6.94 18.54 19.88
CA TYR A 117 -6.63 17.60 18.81
C TYR A 117 -6.84 16.18 19.32
N HIS A 118 -7.59 15.40 18.54
CA HIS A 118 -8.13 14.08 18.86
C HIS A 118 -7.04 13.02 19.03
N GLY A 119 -6.45 12.93 20.23
CA GLY A 119 -5.61 11.79 20.63
C GLY A 119 -4.24 11.68 19.94
N ILE A 120 -3.77 12.75 19.30
CA ILE A 120 -2.42 12.83 18.75
C ILE A 120 -1.59 13.73 19.68
N GLU A 121 -0.76 13.12 20.52
CA GLU A 121 0.18 13.84 21.37
C GLU A 121 1.56 13.91 20.69
N PHE A 122 2.02 15.13 20.43
CA PHE A 122 3.41 15.39 20.04
C PHE A 122 4.19 15.78 21.30
N HIS A 123 5.04 14.90 21.82
CA HIS A 123 6.05 15.29 22.79
C HIS A 123 7.25 15.87 22.03
N SER A 124 7.41 17.20 22.06
CA SER A 124 8.64 17.86 21.65
C SER A 124 9.36 18.38 22.89
N GLU A 125 10.34 17.62 23.38
CA GLU A 125 11.41 18.17 24.20
C GLU A 125 12.69 18.20 23.36
N MET A 126 13.04 19.39 22.88
CA MET A 126 14.40 19.71 22.51
C MET A 126 14.66 21.13 23.02
N THR A 127 15.02 21.23 24.29
CA THR A 127 15.68 22.42 24.82
C THR A 127 17.10 22.44 24.25
N MET A 128 17.36 23.39 23.36
CA MET A 128 18.72 23.79 23.04
C MET A 128 19.09 24.88 24.03
N ASP A 129 19.88 24.53 25.04
CA ASP A 129 20.67 25.49 25.79
C ASP A 129 21.72 26.08 24.84
N TRP A 130 21.81 27.41 24.83
CA TRP A 130 22.68 28.22 23.97
C TRP A 130 24.13 28.26 24.48
#